data_AF-A0A9W6AS82-F1
#
_entry.id   AF-A0A9W6AS82-F1
#
_cell.length_a   1.000
_cell.length_b   1.000
_cell.length_c   1.000
_cell.angle_alpha   90.00
_cell.angle_beta   90.00
_cell.angle_gamma   90.00
#
_symmetry.space_group_name_H-M   'P 1'
#
loop_
_entity.id
_entity.type
_entity.pdbx_description
1 polymer ?
#
loop_
_entity_poly.entity_id
_entity_poly.type
_entity_poly.pdbx_seq_one_letter_code
_entity_poly.pdbx_strand_id
1 'polypeptide(L)'
;MPLKYCETLDNAARNLRDVMQRECALGRDYHIAAVKESTISSPVAPQHMRIWSPFSRHVPDPKLQARESEWLSHRSPREIAVSLGRPIDEVDRFIIACQTHESPKDNDVAKAFGILYFTSAADQQRLFELYCSLVNDWGVGEEELREAWQQNKLKEFILFRSSQIPSTWIHNESHWISQQDGFAANKETDFNIVFESQKHVLKPEDQQVPYQLWKPREKLEAYVFLCHIRNGYIPGADEDNWICLGFCTARDDGETQQVAKLYRELLDTCVFEEFWKAMVESKMVDLFRKYGLGDAIAELRNFETLLSAVGERRTRVYGN
;
A
#
# COMPACT_ATOMS: atom_id res chain seq x y z
N MET A 1 5.16 -36.78 9.12
CA MET A 1 5.41 -35.81 8.02
C MET A 1 5.98 -36.58 6.84
N PRO A 2 5.43 -36.48 5.62
CA PRO A 2 5.98 -37.22 4.50
C PRO A 2 7.23 -36.51 3.95
N LEU A 3 8.34 -37.25 3.86
CA LEU A 3 9.67 -36.80 3.45
C LEU A 3 9.73 -36.07 2.08
N LYS A 4 8.71 -36.17 1.23
CA LYS A 4 8.68 -35.55 -0.12
C LYS A 4 8.61 -34.03 -0.12
N TYR A 5 8.16 -33.40 0.96
CA TYR A 5 8.04 -31.93 1.05
C TYR A 5 9.40 -31.25 1.30
N CYS A 6 10.31 -31.90 2.04
CA CYS A 6 11.64 -31.36 2.35
C CYS A 6 12.52 -31.25 1.09
N GLU A 7 12.55 -32.29 0.26
CA GLU A 7 13.41 -32.31 -0.95
C GLU A 7 13.03 -31.22 -1.96
N THR A 8 11.75 -30.82 -1.99
CA THR A 8 11.25 -29.80 -2.93
C THR A 8 11.64 -28.38 -2.50
N LEU A 9 11.57 -28.11 -1.20
CA LEU A 9 11.99 -26.82 -0.61
C LEU A 9 13.52 -26.65 -0.67
N ASP A 10 14.28 -27.70 -0.38
CA ASP A 10 15.74 -27.64 -0.45
C ASP A 10 16.25 -27.43 -1.87
N ASN A 11 15.57 -27.98 -2.88
CA ASN A 11 15.89 -27.73 -4.29
C ASN A 11 15.52 -26.31 -4.73
N ALA A 12 14.37 -25.78 -4.28
CA ALA A 12 13.98 -24.40 -4.56
C ALA A 12 14.96 -23.38 -3.92
N ALA A 13 15.36 -23.62 -2.67
CA ALA A 13 16.32 -22.79 -1.96
C ALA A 13 17.73 -22.86 -2.57
N ARG A 14 18.12 -24.00 -3.15
CA ARG A 14 19.40 -24.16 -3.86
C ARG A 14 19.39 -23.40 -5.20
N ASN A 15 18.30 -23.50 -5.97
CA ASN A 15 18.14 -22.79 -7.24
C ASN A 15 18.12 -21.27 -7.06
N LEU A 16 17.46 -20.75 -6.03
CA LEU A 16 17.48 -19.31 -5.72
C LEU A 16 18.89 -18.82 -5.36
N ARG A 17 19.66 -19.63 -4.63
CA ARG A 17 21.05 -19.31 -4.26
C ARG A 17 21.96 -19.23 -5.48
N ASP A 18 21.80 -20.14 -6.42
CA ASP A 18 22.56 -20.16 -7.67
C ASP A 18 22.23 -18.95 -8.56
N VAL A 19 20.97 -18.53 -8.61
CA VAL A 19 20.55 -17.33 -9.35
C VAL A 19 21.16 -16.08 -8.70
N MET A 20 21.06 -15.93 -7.38
CA MET A 20 21.64 -14.78 -6.66
C MET A 20 23.16 -14.70 -6.80
N GLN A 21 23.86 -15.83 -6.84
CA GLN A 21 25.31 -15.86 -7.05
C GLN A 21 25.71 -15.46 -8.46
N ARG A 22 24.90 -15.79 -9.48
CA ARG A 22 25.12 -15.32 -10.86
C ARG A 22 24.90 -13.81 -10.99
N GLU A 23 23.87 -13.27 -10.34
CA GLU A 23 23.61 -11.82 -10.33
C GLU A 23 24.70 -11.04 -9.57
N CYS A 24 25.19 -11.56 -8.43
CA CYS A 24 26.31 -10.95 -7.70
C CYS A 24 27.64 -10.99 -8.46
N ALA A 25 27.82 -11.93 -9.40
CA ALA A 25 28.99 -11.99 -10.26
C ALA A 25 28.95 -10.93 -11.37
N LEU A 26 27.76 -10.47 -11.78
CA LEU A 26 27.56 -9.46 -12.82
C LEU A 26 27.64 -8.01 -12.29
N GLY A 27 27.50 -7.80 -10.98
CA GLY A 27 27.46 -6.46 -10.36
C GLY A 27 28.81 -5.83 -9.98
N ARG A 28 29.97 -6.40 -10.34
CA ARG A 28 31.29 -5.92 -9.88
C ARG A 28 32.00 -4.87 -10.75
N ASP A 29 31.35 -4.34 -11.79
CA ASP A 29 32.00 -3.39 -12.73
C ASP A 29 31.58 -1.92 -12.60
N TYR A 30 30.90 -1.51 -11.52
CA TYR A 30 30.63 -0.09 -11.26
C TYR A 30 31.57 0.49 -10.20
N HIS A 31 32.75 0.91 -10.64
CA HIS A 31 33.62 1.81 -9.89
C HIS A 31 33.04 3.23 -9.91
N ILE A 32 32.42 3.69 -8.81
CA ILE A 32 32.07 5.10 -8.63
C ILE A 32 33.28 5.83 -8.02
N ALA A 33 33.93 6.67 -8.81
CA ALA A 33 34.96 7.58 -8.34
C ALA A 33 34.32 8.76 -7.58
N ALA A 34 34.81 9.03 -6.37
CA ALA A 34 34.38 10.15 -5.55
C ALA A 34 34.90 11.48 -6.13
N VAL A 35 33.98 12.35 -6.59
CA VAL A 35 34.29 13.76 -6.87
C VAL A 35 33.90 14.58 -5.64
N LYS A 36 34.91 15.13 -4.97
CA LYS A 36 34.76 16.20 -3.97
C LYS A 36 34.54 17.51 -4.70
N GLU A 37 33.47 18.23 -4.37
CA GLU A 37 33.48 19.69 -4.49
C GLU A 37 32.59 20.33 -3.42
N SER A 38 33.22 21.13 -2.56
CA SER A 38 32.58 22.06 -1.63
C SER A 38 32.32 23.37 -2.36
N THR A 39 31.13 23.94 -2.23
CA THR A 39 30.97 25.40 -2.22
C THR A 39 29.75 25.78 -1.41
N ILE A 40 29.99 26.56 -0.35
CA ILE A 40 28.98 27.14 0.55
C ILE A 40 28.35 28.33 -0.18
N SER A 41 27.02 28.36 -0.27
CA SER A 41 26.26 29.57 -0.57
C SER A 41 24.99 29.58 0.28
N SER A 42 24.88 30.54 1.18
CA SER A 42 23.68 30.77 2.00
C SER A 42 22.65 31.56 1.21
N PRO A 43 21.38 31.12 1.10
CA PRO A 43 20.31 31.99 0.68
C PRO A 43 19.77 32.80 1.87
N VAL A 44 19.52 34.08 1.59
CA VAL A 44 18.81 35.04 2.44
C VAL A 44 17.38 34.52 2.69
N ALA A 45 16.98 34.45 3.96
CA ALA A 45 15.64 34.00 4.35
C ALA A 45 14.55 35.01 3.93
N PRO A 46 13.42 34.58 3.35
CA PRO A 46 12.24 35.42 3.23
C PRO A 46 11.57 35.60 4.60
N GLN A 47 11.03 36.80 4.84
CA GLN A 47 10.34 37.18 6.08
C GLN A 47 9.08 36.34 6.29
N HIS A 48 9.17 35.30 7.12
CA HIS A 48 8.01 34.58 7.65
C HIS A 48 7.25 35.47 8.65
N MET A 49 5.98 35.74 8.35
CA MET A 49 5.01 36.35 9.26
C MET A 49 4.93 35.51 10.55
N ARG A 50 5.36 36.08 11.67
CA ARG A 50 5.18 35.50 13.00
C ARG A 50 3.70 35.50 13.35
N ILE A 51 3.04 34.35 13.24
CA ILE A 51 1.72 34.12 13.80
C ILE A 51 1.90 33.41 15.15
N TRP A 52 1.46 34.08 16.22
CA TRP A 52 1.46 33.58 17.59
C TRP A 52 0.29 32.60 17.80
N SER A 53 0.55 31.46 18.43
CA SER A 53 -0.48 30.56 19.00
C SER A 53 -0.40 30.61 20.53
N PRO A 54 -1.52 30.51 21.27
CA PRO A 54 -1.51 30.52 22.74
C PRO A 54 -0.83 29.30 23.38
N PHE A 55 -0.51 28.26 22.60
CA PHE A 55 -0.10 26.94 23.11
C PHE A 55 1.36 26.56 22.82
N SER A 56 2.23 27.46 22.36
CA SER A 56 3.65 27.15 22.15
C SER A 56 4.55 28.35 22.45
N ARG A 57 5.36 28.24 23.51
CA ARG A 57 6.38 29.25 23.89
C ARG A 57 7.76 29.03 23.24
N HIS A 58 7.90 28.02 22.39
CA HIS A 58 9.17 27.72 21.71
C HIS A 58 8.92 27.67 20.21
N VAL A 59 9.66 28.47 19.46
CA VAL A 59 9.79 28.33 18.00
C VAL A 59 10.88 27.29 17.78
N PRO A 60 10.60 26.07 17.29
CA PRO A 60 11.65 25.14 16.93
C PRO A 60 12.38 25.65 15.69
N ASP A 61 13.71 25.56 15.69
CA ASP A 61 14.53 25.90 14.53
C ASP A 61 14.21 24.91 13.38
N PRO A 62 13.79 25.38 12.19
CA PRO A 62 13.50 24.52 11.03
C PRO A 62 14.67 23.60 10.64
N LYS A 63 15.91 24.00 10.95
CA LYS A 63 17.11 23.18 10.70
C LYS A 63 17.28 22.03 11.68
N LEU A 64 16.74 22.16 12.90
CA LEU A 64 16.75 21.08 13.89
C LEU A 64 15.70 20.03 13.52
N GLN A 65 14.50 20.44 13.09
CA GLN A 65 13.47 19.50 12.63
C GLN A 65 13.93 18.68 11.42
N ALA A 66 14.49 19.33 10.39
CA ALA A 66 15.01 18.62 9.22
C ALA A 66 16.15 17.65 9.58
N ARG A 67 17.02 18.04 10.52
CA ARG A 67 18.10 17.18 11.03
C ARG A 67 17.57 16.02 11.86
N GLU A 68 16.56 16.21 12.69
CA GLU A 68 15.92 15.16 13.49
C GLU A 68 15.21 14.15 12.59
N SER A 69 14.51 14.60 11.55
CA SER A 69 13.88 13.74 10.54
C SER A 69 14.90 12.89 9.77
N GLU A 70 15.99 13.50 9.31
CA GLU A 70 17.11 12.77 8.68
C GLU A 70 17.79 11.80 9.67
N TRP A 71 17.78 12.13 10.97
CA TRP A 71 18.34 11.28 12.02
C TRP A 71 17.49 10.05 12.33
N LEU A 72 16.15 10.17 12.26
CA LEU A 72 15.19 9.12 12.60
C LEU A 72 15.00 8.11 11.46
N SER A 73 15.13 8.53 10.20
CA SER A 73 14.94 7.67 9.02
C SER A 73 16.01 6.58 8.84
N HIS A 74 17.20 6.75 9.46
CA HIS A 74 18.35 5.87 9.26
C HIS A 74 18.70 4.95 10.44
N ARG A 75 17.90 4.95 11.52
CA ARG A 75 18.22 4.20 12.75
C ARG A 75 17.31 3.00 12.98
N SER A 76 17.85 2.00 13.67
CA SER A 76 17.03 0.89 14.17
C SER A 76 16.08 1.37 15.27
N PRO A 77 14.91 0.73 15.46
CA PRO A 77 13.97 1.09 16.53
C PRO A 77 14.61 1.12 17.94
N ARG A 78 15.63 0.30 18.19
CA ARG A 78 16.34 0.32 19.48
C ARG A 78 17.15 1.60 19.68
N GLU A 79 17.78 2.12 18.64
CA GLU A 79 18.58 3.34 18.72
C GLU A 79 17.70 4.59 18.81
N ILE A 80 16.53 4.56 18.17
CA ILE A 80 15.51 5.62 18.26
C ILE A 80 14.93 5.67 19.69
N ALA A 81 14.56 4.53 20.28
CA ALA A 81 14.06 4.46 21.66
C ALA A 81 15.08 4.99 22.70
N VAL A 82 16.37 4.69 22.51
CA VAL A 82 17.45 5.18 23.38
C VAL A 82 17.61 6.70 23.26
N SER A 83 17.48 7.27 22.06
CA SER A 83 17.56 8.72 21.87
C SER A 83 16.32 9.48 22.36
N LEU A 84 15.12 8.91 22.22
CA LEU A 84 13.88 9.53 22.67
C LEU A 84 13.73 9.49 24.21
N GLY A 85 14.47 8.61 24.89
CA GLY A 85 14.34 8.41 26.34
C GLY A 85 13.00 7.81 26.77
N ARG A 86 12.16 7.40 25.81
CA ARG A 86 10.88 6.72 25.99
C ARG A 86 10.73 5.56 24.99
N PRO A 87 9.87 4.57 25.26
CA PRO A 87 9.52 3.55 24.28
C PRO A 87 8.95 4.16 23.00
N ILE A 88 9.26 3.57 21.85
CA ILE A 88 8.65 3.91 20.56
C ILE A 88 7.19 3.51 20.57
N ASP A 89 6.33 4.46 20.26
CA ASP A 89 4.89 4.24 20.11
C ASP A 89 4.41 4.46 18.67
N GLU A 90 3.10 4.45 18.49
CA GLU A 90 2.43 4.49 17.20
C GLU A 90 2.72 5.80 16.45
N VAL A 91 2.86 6.93 17.15
CA VAL A 91 3.16 8.23 16.54
C VAL A 91 4.56 8.23 15.95
N ASP A 92 5.53 7.67 16.67
CA ASP A 92 6.93 7.60 16.21
C ASP A 92 7.02 6.80 14.91
N ARG A 93 6.35 5.64 14.87
CA ARG A 93 6.27 4.80 13.66
C ARG A 93 5.55 5.50 12.52
N PHE A 94 4.48 6.23 12.82
CA PHE A 94 3.71 6.94 11.81
C PHE A 94 4.46 8.13 11.20
N ILE A 95 5.24 8.85 12.00
CA ILE A 95 6.10 9.93 11.50
C ILE A 95 7.18 9.38 10.59
N ILE A 96 7.81 8.24 10.96
CA ILE A 96 8.78 7.57 10.09
C ILE A 96 8.11 7.20 8.76
N ALA A 97 6.91 6.60 8.79
CA ALA A 97 6.14 6.28 7.59
C ALA A 97 5.90 7.53 6.71
N CYS A 98 5.49 8.65 7.32
CA CYS A 98 5.31 9.92 6.61
C CYS A 98 6.61 10.40 5.96
N GLN A 99 7.73 10.35 6.68
CA GLN A 99 9.03 10.81 6.20
C GLN A 99 9.59 9.96 5.07
N THR A 100 9.35 8.64 5.09
CA THR A 100 9.75 7.72 4.02
C THR A 100 8.76 7.67 2.87
N HIS A 101 7.59 8.31 3.00
CA HIS A 101 6.45 8.15 2.09
C HIS A 101 6.03 6.68 1.88
N GLU A 102 6.32 5.82 2.87
CA GLU A 102 5.89 4.42 2.86
C GLU A 102 4.69 4.25 3.78
N SER A 103 3.55 3.81 3.24
CA SER A 103 2.34 3.59 4.03
C SER A 103 2.59 2.63 5.20
N PRO A 104 1.98 2.86 6.40
CA PRO A 104 2.19 2.00 7.55
C PRO A 104 1.82 0.54 7.27
N LYS A 105 2.80 -0.37 7.35
CA LYS A 105 2.59 -1.82 7.23
C LYS A 105 1.99 -2.44 8.50
N ASP A 106 2.07 -1.73 9.62
CA ASP A 106 1.54 -2.13 10.91
C ASP A 106 0.08 -1.65 11.02
N ASN A 107 -0.86 -2.59 11.08
CA ASN A 107 -2.29 -2.30 11.17
C ASN A 107 -2.63 -1.51 12.44
N ASP A 108 -1.90 -1.69 13.54
CA ASP A 108 -2.15 -0.94 14.76
C ASP A 108 -1.81 0.55 14.57
N VAL A 109 -0.75 0.84 13.83
CA VAL A 109 -0.35 2.21 13.46
C VAL A 109 -1.36 2.81 12.48
N ALA A 110 -1.75 2.07 11.43
CA ALA A 110 -2.77 2.54 10.47
C ALA A 110 -4.11 2.82 11.18
N LYS A 111 -4.49 1.96 12.13
CA LYS A 111 -5.69 2.13 12.96
C LYS A 111 -5.59 3.35 13.86
N ALA A 112 -4.46 3.54 14.54
CA ALA A 112 -4.24 4.67 15.44
C ALA A 112 -4.55 6.01 14.77
N PHE A 113 -4.12 6.17 13.52
CA PHE A 113 -4.30 7.40 12.74
C PHE A 113 -5.56 7.44 11.87
N GLY A 114 -6.46 6.47 12.05
CA GLY A 114 -7.75 6.44 11.37
C GLY A 114 -7.67 6.07 9.88
N ILE A 115 -6.55 5.52 9.40
CA ILE A 115 -6.43 5.05 8.02
C ILE A 115 -7.44 3.92 7.77
N LEU A 116 -7.54 2.96 8.70
CA LEU A 116 -8.46 1.82 8.59
C LEU A 116 -9.95 2.19 8.75
N TYR A 117 -10.28 3.47 8.96
CA TYR A 117 -11.65 3.95 8.81
C TYR A 117 -12.12 3.86 7.35
N PHE A 118 -11.21 4.03 6.39
CA PHE A 118 -11.54 3.95 4.98
C PHE A 118 -11.42 2.52 4.49
N THR A 119 -12.42 2.05 3.74
CA THR A 119 -12.40 0.70 3.16
C THR A 119 -11.66 0.64 1.82
N SER A 120 -11.58 1.75 1.10
CA SER A 120 -10.86 1.86 -0.17
C SER A 120 -9.38 2.17 0.05
N ALA A 121 -8.49 1.44 -0.62
CA ALA A 121 -7.06 1.71 -0.60
C ALA A 121 -6.73 3.11 -1.15
N ALA A 122 -7.52 3.62 -2.09
CA ALA A 122 -7.34 4.98 -2.61
C ALA A 122 -7.61 6.04 -1.56
N ASP A 123 -8.66 5.87 -0.74
CA ASP A 123 -9.00 6.81 0.33
C ASP A 123 -8.01 6.70 1.50
N GLN A 124 -7.55 5.48 1.81
CA GLN A 124 -6.47 5.25 2.77
C GLN A 124 -5.19 5.99 2.36
N GLN A 125 -4.77 5.80 1.11
CA GLN A 125 -3.59 6.47 0.55
C GLN A 125 -3.76 7.99 0.53
N ARG A 126 -4.94 8.48 0.15
CA ARG A 126 -5.29 9.90 0.13
C ARG A 126 -5.15 10.54 1.51
N LEU A 127 -5.66 9.91 2.56
CA LEU A 127 -5.46 10.37 3.93
C LEU A 127 -3.99 10.31 4.34
N PHE A 128 -3.28 9.24 3.98
CA PHE A 128 -1.86 9.11 4.30
C PHE A 128 -1.01 10.19 3.63
N GLU A 129 -1.27 10.54 2.38
CA GLU A 129 -0.61 11.63 1.66
C GLU A 129 -0.88 13.01 2.29
N LEU A 130 -2.10 13.22 2.78
CA LEU A 130 -2.42 14.42 3.56
C LEU A 130 -1.56 14.50 4.84
N TYR A 131 -1.44 13.41 5.59
CA TYR A 131 -0.55 13.36 6.75
C TYR A 131 0.92 13.58 6.37
N CYS A 132 1.41 12.94 5.31
CA CYS A 132 2.78 13.14 4.81
C CYS A 132 3.04 14.61 4.53
N SER A 133 2.12 15.29 3.84
CA SER A 133 2.25 16.71 3.53
C SER A 133 2.24 17.57 4.79
N LEU A 134 1.33 17.29 5.73
CA LEU A 134 1.27 18.02 7.01
C LEU A 134 2.56 17.88 7.82
N VAL A 135 3.15 16.68 7.87
CA VAL A 135 4.38 16.38 8.62
C VAL A 135 5.61 16.94 7.90
N ASN A 136 5.81 16.60 6.62
CA ASN A 136 7.04 16.88 5.89
C ASN A 136 7.11 18.33 5.39
N ASP A 137 6.00 18.87 4.87
CA ASP A 137 6.01 20.19 4.20
C ASP A 137 5.61 21.33 5.15
N TRP A 138 4.75 21.04 6.12
CA TRP A 138 4.14 22.05 7.00
C TRP A 138 4.52 21.91 8.47
N GLY A 139 5.50 21.06 8.78
CA GLY A 139 6.17 21.00 10.07
C GLY A 139 5.25 20.64 11.24
N VAL A 140 4.22 19.82 11.01
CA VAL A 140 3.48 19.19 12.11
C VAL A 140 4.46 18.40 12.97
N GLY A 141 4.56 18.78 14.23
CA GLY A 141 5.47 18.15 15.18
C GLY A 141 4.87 16.92 15.84
N GLU A 142 5.75 16.05 16.33
CA GLU A 142 5.39 14.81 17.03
C GLU A 142 4.43 15.02 18.19
N GLU A 143 4.71 16.01 19.05
CA GLU A 143 3.89 16.27 20.24
C GLU A 143 2.47 16.73 19.89
N GLU A 144 2.32 17.55 18.84
CA GLU A 144 0.99 18.02 18.39
C GLU A 144 0.16 16.85 17.83
N LEU A 145 0.79 16.00 17.03
CA LEU A 145 0.15 14.82 16.45
C LEU A 145 -0.21 13.79 17.54
N ARG A 146 0.70 13.58 18.51
CA ARG A 146 0.50 12.71 19.67
C ARG A 146 -0.66 13.18 20.55
N GLU A 147 -0.73 14.47 20.82
CA GLU A 147 -1.82 15.07 21.59
C GLU A 147 -3.17 14.86 20.87
N ALA A 148 -3.22 15.12 19.56
CA ALA A 148 -4.42 14.93 18.74
C ALA A 148 -4.90 13.47 18.74
N TRP A 149 -3.97 12.52 18.62
CA TRP A 149 -4.27 11.09 18.70
C TRP A 149 -4.81 10.70 20.08
N GLN A 150 -4.10 11.05 21.16
CA GLN A 150 -4.48 10.68 22.54
C GLN A 150 -5.81 11.29 22.99
N GLN A 151 -6.14 12.50 22.51
CA GLN A 151 -7.41 13.16 22.82
C GLN A 151 -8.55 12.76 21.88
N ASN A 152 -8.30 11.86 20.91
CA ASN A 152 -9.26 11.49 19.87
C ASN A 152 -9.79 12.71 19.09
N LYS A 153 -8.89 13.64 18.75
CA LYS A 153 -9.17 14.90 18.04
C LYS A 153 -8.48 14.98 16.68
N LEU A 154 -8.20 13.83 16.05
CA LEU A 154 -7.48 13.79 14.77
C LEU A 154 -8.21 14.56 13.67
N LYS A 155 -9.55 14.46 13.61
CA LYS A 155 -10.35 15.20 12.62
C LYS A 155 -10.20 16.70 12.81
N GLU A 156 -10.39 17.19 14.03
CA GLU A 156 -10.26 18.60 14.39
C GLU A 156 -8.85 19.11 14.12
N PHE A 157 -7.84 18.32 14.48
CA PHE A 157 -6.43 18.60 14.23
C PHE A 157 -6.15 18.78 12.73
N ILE A 158 -6.56 17.83 11.88
CA ILE A 158 -6.37 17.93 10.42
C ILE A 158 -7.04 19.18 9.87
N LEU A 159 -8.30 19.43 10.24
CA LEU A 159 -9.05 20.59 9.74
C LEU A 159 -8.42 21.91 10.19
N PHE A 160 -7.97 21.98 11.44
CA PHE A 160 -7.32 23.16 12.00
C PHE A 160 -5.99 23.46 11.30
N ARG A 161 -5.10 22.46 11.17
CA ARG A 161 -3.82 22.63 10.46
C ARG A 161 -4.02 23.00 9.01
N SER A 162 -4.94 22.32 8.33
CA SER A 162 -5.25 22.57 6.92
C SER A 162 -5.73 24.00 6.68
N SER A 163 -6.52 24.58 7.60
CA SER A 163 -7.02 25.96 7.48
C SER A 163 -5.93 27.04 7.53
N GLN A 164 -4.74 26.71 8.03
CA GLN A 164 -3.61 27.64 8.16
C GLN A 164 -2.68 27.60 6.94
N ILE A 165 -2.92 26.65 6.03
CA ILE A 165 -2.00 26.33 4.96
C ILE A 165 -2.55 26.89 3.63
N PRO A 166 -1.81 27.76 2.92
CA PRO A 166 -2.25 28.31 1.65
C PRO A 166 -2.06 27.32 0.49
N SER A 167 -2.66 26.13 0.56
CA SER A 167 -2.61 25.09 -0.48
C SER A 167 -4.01 24.67 -0.90
N THR A 168 -4.33 24.84 -2.19
CA THR A 168 -5.62 24.42 -2.75
C THR A 168 -5.83 22.91 -2.65
N TRP A 169 -4.76 22.13 -2.79
CA TRP A 169 -4.83 20.68 -2.63
C TRP A 169 -5.19 20.32 -1.18
N ILE A 170 -4.47 20.84 -0.18
CA ILE A 170 -4.77 20.59 1.25
C ILE A 170 -6.19 21.04 1.61
N HIS A 171 -6.66 22.16 1.08
CA HIS A 171 -8.04 22.59 1.28
C HIS A 171 -9.05 21.59 0.71
N ASN A 172 -8.83 21.04 -0.48
CA ASN A 172 -9.71 20.02 -1.06
C ASN A 172 -9.71 18.73 -0.23
N GLU A 173 -8.53 18.30 0.23
CA GLU A 173 -8.36 17.10 1.07
C GLU A 173 -9.03 17.26 2.43
N SER A 174 -8.83 18.40 3.09
CA SER A 174 -9.47 18.72 4.37
C SER A 174 -10.99 18.85 4.23
N HIS A 175 -11.49 19.42 3.13
CA HIS A 175 -12.92 19.46 2.85
C HIS A 175 -13.49 18.03 2.68
N TRP A 176 -12.80 17.14 1.98
CA TRP A 176 -13.20 15.74 1.88
C TRP A 176 -13.24 15.05 3.26
N ILE A 177 -12.23 15.24 4.12
CA ILE A 177 -12.21 14.72 5.49
C ILE A 177 -13.36 15.29 6.33
N SER A 178 -13.72 16.57 6.14
CA SER A 178 -14.82 17.20 6.86
C SER A 178 -16.16 16.46 6.66
N GLN A 179 -16.37 15.88 5.47
CA GLN A 179 -17.56 15.12 5.09
C GLN A 179 -17.61 13.69 5.65
N GLN A 180 -16.53 13.20 6.27
CA GLN A 180 -16.47 11.82 6.78
C GLN A 180 -17.01 11.75 8.21
N ASP A 181 -18.29 11.39 8.32
CA ASP A 181 -18.97 11.26 9.62
C ASP A 181 -18.46 10.03 10.38
N GLY A 182 -17.85 10.26 11.55
CA GLY A 182 -17.30 9.20 12.39
C GLY A 182 -15.82 8.87 12.16
N PHE A 183 -15.12 9.58 11.27
CA PHE A 183 -13.66 9.53 11.20
C PHE A 183 -13.05 9.98 12.53
N ALA A 184 -12.19 9.13 13.11
CA ALA A 184 -11.60 9.32 14.44
C ALA A 184 -10.35 8.44 14.63
N ALA A 185 -9.59 8.70 15.70
CA ALA A 185 -8.48 7.84 16.08
C ALA A 185 -8.96 6.44 16.47
N ASN A 186 -8.16 5.43 16.14
CA ASN A 186 -8.43 4.02 16.46
C ASN A 186 -9.73 3.47 15.85
N LYS A 187 -10.36 4.21 14.92
CA LYS A 187 -11.58 3.79 14.26
C LYS A 187 -11.24 2.91 13.07
N GLU A 188 -11.92 1.77 13.00
CA GLU A 188 -11.79 0.78 11.95
C GLU A 188 -13.18 0.47 11.41
N THR A 189 -13.30 0.39 10.09
CA THR A 189 -14.54 0.00 9.41
C THR A 189 -14.50 -1.49 9.11
N ASP A 190 -15.64 -2.17 9.32
CA ASP A 190 -15.74 -3.59 9.03
C ASP A 190 -15.54 -3.85 7.53
N PHE A 191 -14.49 -4.58 7.18
CA PHE A 191 -14.18 -4.95 5.81
C PHE A 191 -15.29 -5.81 5.16
N ASN A 192 -16.18 -6.42 5.94
CA ASN A 192 -17.40 -7.06 5.43
C ASN A 192 -18.27 -6.10 4.60
N ILE A 193 -18.24 -4.79 4.88
CA ILE A 193 -18.99 -3.78 4.12
C ILE A 193 -18.53 -3.77 2.65
N VAL A 194 -17.23 -3.97 2.40
CA VAL A 194 -16.69 -4.07 1.04
C VAL A 194 -17.33 -5.25 0.32
N PHE A 195 -17.34 -6.43 0.95
CA PHE A 195 -17.93 -7.63 0.36
C PHE A 195 -19.44 -7.48 0.13
N GLU A 196 -20.17 -6.87 1.06
CA GLU A 196 -21.62 -6.66 0.89
C GLU A 196 -21.91 -5.67 -0.24
N SER A 197 -21.11 -4.60 -0.38
CA SER A 197 -21.29 -3.58 -1.43
C SER A 197 -21.18 -4.13 -2.86
N GLN A 198 -20.39 -5.19 -3.05
CA GLN A 198 -20.12 -5.77 -4.37
C GLN A 198 -21.13 -6.85 -4.77
N LYS A 199 -22.08 -7.24 -3.91
CA LYS A 199 -23.02 -8.34 -4.21
C LYS A 199 -23.83 -8.15 -5.49
N HIS A 200 -24.07 -6.91 -5.89
CA HIS A 200 -24.80 -6.58 -7.12
C HIS A 200 -24.20 -7.19 -8.40
N VAL A 201 -22.91 -7.56 -8.41
CA VAL A 201 -22.27 -8.22 -9.57
C VAL A 201 -22.59 -9.71 -9.71
N LEU A 202 -23.16 -10.29 -8.65
CA LEU A 202 -23.44 -11.72 -8.55
C LEU A 202 -24.81 -12.03 -9.15
N LYS A 203 -25.04 -13.31 -9.44
CA LYS A 203 -26.38 -13.79 -9.76
C LYS A 203 -27.31 -13.67 -8.54
N PRO A 204 -28.62 -13.48 -8.75
CA PRO A 204 -29.59 -13.27 -7.65
C PRO A 204 -29.53 -14.35 -6.55
N GLU A 205 -29.24 -15.60 -6.92
CA GLU A 205 -29.18 -16.71 -5.98
C GLU A 205 -28.00 -16.57 -5.00
N ASP A 206 -26.85 -16.10 -5.49
CA ASP A 206 -25.64 -15.93 -4.67
C ASP A 206 -25.72 -14.69 -3.76
N GLN A 207 -26.49 -13.67 -4.15
CA GLN A 207 -26.64 -12.44 -3.37
C GLN A 207 -27.27 -12.68 -1.99
N GLN A 208 -28.14 -13.69 -1.89
CA GLN A 208 -28.89 -14.02 -0.68
C GLN A 208 -28.09 -14.89 0.31
N VAL A 209 -27.01 -15.51 -0.15
CA VAL A 209 -26.20 -16.42 0.67
C VAL A 209 -25.01 -15.65 1.24
N PRO A 210 -24.75 -15.70 2.56
CA PRO A 210 -23.53 -15.17 3.14
C PRO A 210 -22.30 -15.78 2.45
N TYR A 211 -21.38 -14.93 1.99
CA TYR A 211 -20.25 -15.36 1.16
C TYR A 211 -19.33 -16.37 1.85
N GLN A 212 -19.27 -16.36 3.18
CA GLN A 212 -18.50 -17.30 4.00
C GLN A 212 -19.00 -18.75 3.87
N LEU A 213 -20.25 -18.95 3.42
CA LEU A 213 -20.84 -20.26 3.22
C LEU A 213 -20.74 -20.74 1.77
N TRP A 214 -20.15 -19.94 0.88
CA TRP A 214 -20.15 -20.25 -0.54
C TRP A 214 -19.32 -21.48 -0.86
N LYS A 215 -19.85 -22.23 -1.81
CA LYS A 215 -19.16 -23.30 -2.50
C LYS A 215 -19.33 -23.11 -4.01
N PRO A 216 -18.32 -23.45 -4.81
CA PRO A 216 -17.03 -24.00 -4.39
C PRO A 216 -16.05 -22.90 -3.92
N ARG A 217 -14.96 -23.28 -3.26
CA ARG A 217 -14.02 -22.34 -2.60
C ARG A 217 -13.40 -21.36 -3.60
N GLU A 218 -13.15 -21.81 -4.81
CA GLU A 218 -12.58 -21.03 -5.90
C GLU A 218 -13.48 -19.85 -6.30
N LYS A 219 -14.82 -19.99 -6.12
CA LYS A 219 -15.76 -18.89 -6.37
C LYS A 219 -15.60 -17.79 -5.33
N LEU A 220 -15.43 -18.18 -4.07
CA LEU A 220 -15.16 -17.25 -2.98
C LEU A 220 -13.82 -16.53 -3.20
N GLU A 221 -12.77 -17.24 -3.58
CA GLU A 221 -11.46 -16.65 -3.87
C GLU A 221 -11.51 -15.64 -5.02
N ALA A 222 -12.24 -15.95 -6.10
CA ALA A 222 -12.46 -15.01 -7.20
C ALA A 222 -13.26 -13.77 -6.75
N TYR A 223 -14.25 -13.96 -5.87
CA TYR A 223 -15.05 -12.85 -5.31
C TYR A 223 -14.22 -11.94 -4.41
N VAL A 224 -13.36 -12.52 -3.57
CA VAL A 224 -12.44 -11.78 -2.71
C VAL A 224 -11.47 -10.96 -3.55
N PHE A 225 -10.90 -11.56 -4.58
CA PHE A 225 -10.03 -10.84 -5.51
C PHE A 225 -10.76 -9.67 -6.20
N LEU A 226 -12.00 -9.88 -6.67
CA LEU A 226 -12.82 -8.82 -7.26
C LEU A 226 -13.00 -7.65 -6.27
N CYS A 227 -13.36 -7.97 -5.03
CA CYS A 227 -13.57 -6.97 -3.98
C CYS A 227 -12.29 -6.18 -3.69
N HIS A 228 -11.16 -6.87 -3.59
CA HIS A 228 -9.85 -6.24 -3.36
C HIS A 228 -9.49 -5.27 -4.49
N ILE A 229 -9.46 -5.74 -5.73
CA ILE A 229 -9.03 -4.95 -6.89
C ILE A 229 -9.94 -3.73 -7.09
N ARG A 230 -11.26 -3.90 -6.97
CA ARG A 230 -12.21 -2.77 -7.13
C ARG A 230 -12.08 -1.73 -6.02
N ASN A 231 -11.61 -2.12 -4.83
CA ASN A 231 -11.29 -1.19 -3.74
C ASN A 231 -9.83 -0.72 -3.74
N GLY A 232 -9.06 -1.04 -4.80
CA GLY A 232 -7.69 -0.56 -4.99
C GLY A 232 -6.62 -1.35 -4.24
N TYR A 233 -6.97 -2.49 -3.63
CA TYR A 233 -5.98 -3.38 -3.03
C TYR A 233 -5.30 -4.23 -4.09
N ILE A 234 -3.98 -4.34 -3.96
CA ILE A 234 -3.14 -5.18 -4.81
C ILE A 234 -2.68 -6.37 -3.97
N PRO A 235 -2.69 -7.60 -4.53
CA PRO A 235 -2.19 -8.77 -3.81
C PRO A 235 -0.75 -8.59 -3.33
N GLY A 236 -0.47 -8.99 -2.09
CA GLY A 236 0.89 -9.08 -1.56
C GLY A 236 1.68 -10.25 -2.14
N ALA A 237 3.01 -10.18 -2.10
CA ALA A 237 3.90 -11.23 -2.64
C ALA A 237 3.77 -12.59 -1.91
N ASP A 238 3.16 -12.60 -0.73
CA ASP A 238 2.83 -13.77 0.08
C ASP A 238 1.46 -14.40 -0.27
N GLU A 239 0.66 -13.76 -1.12
CA GLU A 239 -0.62 -14.28 -1.59
C GLU A 239 -0.49 -15.15 -2.85
N ASP A 240 -1.25 -16.25 -2.94
CA ASP A 240 -1.26 -17.11 -4.14
C ASP A 240 -1.62 -16.36 -5.43
N ASN A 241 -2.46 -15.32 -5.31
CA ASN A 241 -2.89 -14.47 -6.41
C ASN A 241 -1.71 -13.68 -7.02
N TRP A 242 -0.64 -13.40 -6.26
CA TRP A 242 0.54 -12.73 -6.77
C TRP A 242 1.16 -13.48 -7.96
N ILE A 243 1.22 -14.81 -7.84
CA ILE A 243 1.75 -15.69 -8.89
C ILE A 243 0.65 -16.09 -9.87
N CYS A 244 -0.50 -16.55 -9.35
CA CYS A 244 -1.55 -17.14 -10.18
C CYS A 244 -2.21 -16.13 -11.13
N LEU A 245 -2.17 -14.84 -10.79
CA LEU A 245 -2.72 -13.74 -11.59
C LEU A 245 -1.62 -12.83 -12.15
N GLY A 246 -0.36 -13.28 -12.11
CA GLY A 246 0.73 -12.67 -12.86
C GLY A 246 1.25 -11.34 -12.36
N PHE A 247 0.88 -10.89 -11.16
CA PHE A 247 1.46 -9.69 -10.55
C PHE A 247 2.98 -9.82 -10.36
N CYS A 248 3.48 -11.03 -10.09
CA CYS A 248 4.91 -11.31 -9.97
C CYS A 248 5.74 -11.06 -11.24
N THR A 249 5.08 -10.80 -12.38
CA THR A 249 5.78 -10.46 -13.63
C THR A 249 6.17 -8.98 -13.72
N ALA A 250 5.55 -8.13 -12.91
CA ALA A 250 5.88 -6.72 -12.80
C ALA A 250 7.30 -6.52 -12.25
N ARG A 251 8.02 -5.54 -12.80
CA ARG A 251 9.39 -5.20 -12.39
C ARG A 251 9.43 -4.26 -11.18
N ASP A 252 8.42 -3.44 -11.05
CA ASP A 252 8.32 -2.37 -10.06
C ASP A 252 6.85 -2.11 -9.71
N ASP A 253 6.66 -1.17 -8.78
CA ASP A 253 5.33 -0.79 -8.30
C ASP A 253 4.47 -0.18 -9.42
N GLY A 254 5.08 0.50 -10.40
CA GLY A 254 4.38 1.09 -11.54
C GLY A 254 3.78 0.02 -12.46
N GLU A 255 4.57 -0.99 -12.83
CA GLU A 255 4.07 -2.14 -13.58
C GLU A 255 3.03 -2.95 -12.77
N THR A 256 3.21 -3.06 -11.45
CA THR A 256 2.24 -3.75 -10.57
C THR A 256 0.89 -3.03 -10.55
N GLN A 257 0.90 -1.70 -10.45
CA GLN A 257 -0.31 -0.86 -10.57
C GLN A 257 -0.97 -1.00 -11.94
N GLN A 258 -0.18 -1.10 -13.01
CA GLN A 258 -0.71 -1.32 -14.36
C GLN A 258 -1.42 -2.67 -14.49
N VAL A 259 -0.88 -3.75 -13.90
CA VAL A 259 -1.55 -5.05 -13.84
C VAL A 259 -2.87 -4.94 -13.06
N ALA A 260 -2.86 -4.31 -11.89
CA ALA A 260 -4.06 -4.09 -11.08
C ALA A 260 -5.14 -3.31 -11.84
N LYS A 261 -4.74 -2.27 -12.58
CA LYS A 261 -5.63 -1.46 -13.42
C LYS A 261 -6.30 -2.30 -14.51
N LEU A 262 -5.53 -3.14 -15.21
CA LEU A 262 -6.09 -4.02 -16.26
C LEU A 262 -7.08 -5.03 -15.67
N TYR A 263 -6.77 -5.61 -14.51
CA TYR A 263 -7.72 -6.47 -13.80
C TYR A 263 -8.99 -5.72 -13.40
N ARG A 264 -8.87 -4.47 -12.91
CA ARG A 264 -10.02 -3.64 -12.57
C ARG A 264 -10.90 -3.37 -13.79
N GLU A 265 -10.31 -2.93 -14.91
CA GLU A 265 -11.02 -2.70 -16.16
C GLU A 265 -11.73 -3.97 -16.66
N LEU A 266 -11.07 -5.13 -16.55
CA LEU A 266 -11.67 -6.41 -16.86
C LEU A 266 -12.87 -6.71 -15.96
N LEU A 267 -12.72 -6.55 -14.64
CA LEU A 267 -13.76 -6.84 -13.66
C LEU A 267 -14.95 -5.86 -13.73
N ASP A 268 -14.73 -4.63 -14.19
CA ASP A 268 -15.80 -3.65 -14.38
C ASP A 268 -16.63 -3.92 -15.64
N THR A 269 -16.08 -4.68 -16.59
CA THR A 269 -16.74 -4.98 -17.87
C THR A 269 -17.23 -6.41 -18.00
N CYS A 270 -16.57 -7.38 -17.34
CA CYS A 270 -16.92 -8.80 -17.47
C CYS A 270 -17.99 -9.27 -16.49
N VAL A 271 -18.66 -10.36 -16.87
CA VAL A 271 -19.58 -11.05 -15.97
C VAL A 271 -18.76 -11.85 -14.96
N PHE A 272 -19.06 -11.70 -13.66
CA PHE A 272 -18.30 -12.36 -12.58
C PHE A 272 -18.12 -13.87 -12.78
N GLU A 273 -19.16 -14.54 -13.27
CA GLU A 273 -19.12 -15.99 -13.51
C GLU A 273 -18.13 -16.40 -14.61
N GLU A 274 -17.90 -15.53 -15.60
CA GLU A 274 -16.87 -15.77 -16.61
C GLU A 274 -15.48 -15.56 -16.03
N PHE A 275 -15.30 -14.52 -15.22
CA PHE A 275 -14.06 -14.26 -14.50
C PHE A 275 -13.65 -15.43 -13.61
N TRP A 276 -14.54 -15.85 -12.73
CA TRP A 276 -14.30 -16.98 -11.83
C TRP A 276 -13.94 -18.26 -12.62
N LYS A 277 -14.71 -18.59 -13.67
CA LYS A 277 -14.41 -19.77 -14.51
C LYS A 277 -13.06 -19.64 -15.21
N ALA A 278 -12.71 -18.46 -15.72
CA ALA A 278 -11.42 -18.22 -16.36
C ALA A 278 -10.26 -18.39 -15.37
N MET A 279 -10.40 -17.99 -14.11
CA MET A 279 -9.39 -18.23 -13.07
C MET A 279 -9.18 -19.73 -12.81
N VAL A 280 -10.27 -20.51 -12.71
CA VAL A 280 -10.20 -21.96 -12.45
C VAL A 280 -9.63 -22.71 -13.65
N GLU A 281 -10.13 -22.41 -14.85
CA GLU A 281 -9.74 -23.05 -16.10
C GLU A 281 -8.42 -22.52 -16.66
N SER A 282 -7.83 -21.51 -16.01
CA SER A 282 -6.60 -20.84 -16.44
C SER A 282 -6.68 -20.23 -17.85
N LYS A 283 -7.83 -19.62 -18.14
CA LYS A 283 -8.16 -18.94 -19.39
C LYS A 283 -8.18 -17.42 -19.24
N MET A 284 -7.42 -16.89 -18.29
CA MET A 284 -7.40 -15.45 -18.00
C MET A 284 -6.97 -14.63 -19.22
N VAL A 285 -5.96 -15.09 -19.96
CA VAL A 285 -5.49 -14.43 -21.19
C VAL A 285 -6.61 -14.36 -22.24
N ASP A 286 -7.35 -15.45 -22.43
CA ASP A 286 -8.49 -15.48 -23.37
C ASP A 286 -9.60 -14.53 -22.93
N LEU A 287 -9.85 -14.42 -21.62
CA LEU A 287 -10.83 -13.50 -21.06
C LEU A 287 -10.42 -12.04 -21.30
N PHE A 288 -9.16 -11.67 -21.04
CA PHE A 288 -8.65 -10.33 -21.36
C PHE A 288 -8.83 -9.99 -22.85
N ARG A 289 -8.49 -10.92 -23.75
CA ARG A 289 -8.68 -10.73 -25.20
C ARG A 289 -10.15 -10.58 -25.58
N LYS A 290 -11.04 -11.40 -25.00
CA LYS A 290 -12.50 -11.31 -25.21
C LYS A 290 -13.05 -9.93 -24.87
N TYR A 291 -12.51 -9.29 -23.83
CA TYR A 291 -12.92 -7.97 -23.36
C TYR A 291 -12.07 -6.82 -23.92
N GLY A 292 -11.29 -7.06 -24.99
CA GLY A 292 -10.56 -6.01 -25.71
C GLY A 292 -9.29 -5.51 -25.04
N LEU A 293 -8.80 -6.20 -24.01
CA LEU A 293 -7.58 -5.86 -23.26
C LEU A 293 -6.35 -6.68 -23.71
N GLY A 294 -6.47 -7.40 -24.83
CA GLY A 294 -5.43 -8.29 -25.36
C GLY A 294 -4.11 -7.59 -25.66
N ASP A 295 -4.17 -6.45 -26.35
CA ASP A 295 -2.96 -5.69 -26.72
C ASP A 295 -2.23 -5.17 -25.47
N ALA A 296 -2.99 -4.70 -24.47
CA ALA A 296 -2.43 -4.19 -23.22
C ALA A 296 -1.73 -5.27 -22.38
N ILE A 297 -2.27 -6.49 -22.32
CA ILE A 297 -1.59 -7.60 -21.61
C ILE A 297 -0.38 -8.14 -22.38
N ALA A 298 -0.31 -7.95 -23.71
CA ALA A 298 0.82 -8.35 -24.52
C ALA A 298 2.05 -7.45 -24.30
N GLU A 299 1.84 -6.19 -23.88
CA GLU A 299 2.91 -5.28 -23.48
C GLU A 299 3.51 -5.64 -22.12
N LEU A 300 2.78 -6.37 -21.28
CA LEU A 300 3.26 -6.81 -19.98
C LEU A 300 4.30 -7.92 -20.13
N ARG A 301 5.44 -7.74 -19.48
CA ARG A 301 6.58 -8.66 -19.55
C ARG A 301 6.18 -10.06 -19.10
N ASN A 302 6.30 -11.07 -19.96
CA ASN A 302 6.07 -12.49 -19.65
C ASN A 302 4.69 -12.83 -19.07
N PHE A 303 3.74 -11.89 -19.06
CA PHE A 303 2.45 -12.05 -18.38
C PHE A 303 1.63 -13.16 -19.04
N GLU A 304 1.44 -13.10 -20.35
CA GLU A 304 0.71 -14.14 -21.09
C GLU A 304 1.36 -15.51 -20.94
N THR A 305 2.70 -15.57 -21.08
CA THR A 305 3.46 -16.81 -20.96
C THR A 305 3.29 -17.46 -19.58
N LEU A 306 3.34 -16.66 -18.51
CA LEU A 306 3.13 -17.15 -17.16
C LEU A 306 1.70 -17.68 -16.99
N LEU A 307 0.70 -16.90 -17.36
CA LEU A 307 -0.70 -17.29 -17.16
C LEU A 307 -1.08 -18.54 -17.94
N SER A 308 -0.55 -18.72 -19.16
CA SER A 308 -0.70 -19.98 -19.90
C SER A 308 -0.03 -21.16 -19.19
N ALA A 309 1.18 -20.97 -18.62
CA ALA A 309 1.91 -22.03 -17.92
C ALA A 309 1.31 -22.40 -16.56
N VAL A 310 0.69 -21.45 -15.84
CA VAL A 310 -0.03 -21.72 -14.58
C VAL A 310 -1.17 -22.71 -14.82
N GLY A 311 -1.85 -22.63 -15.96
CA GLY A 311 -2.90 -23.58 -16.34
C GLY A 311 -2.44 -25.01 -16.55
N GLU A 312 -1.25 -25.18 -17.13
CA GLU A 312 -0.66 -26.51 -17.34
C GLU A 312 -0.25 -27.20 -16.02
N ARG A 313 0.07 -26.41 -14.97
CA ARG A 313 0.45 -26.97 -13.66
C ARG A 313 -0.77 -27.46 -12.87
N ARG A 314 -1.89 -26.74 -12.89
CA ARG A 314 -3.13 -27.18 -12.20
C ARG A 314 -3.71 -28.45 -12.81
N THR A 315 -3.67 -28.60 -14.13
CA THR A 315 -4.12 -29.82 -14.82
C THR A 315 -3.25 -31.05 -14.52
N ARG A 316 -1.95 -30.88 -14.25
CA ARG A 316 -1.04 -32.00 -13.88
C ARG A 316 -1.13 -32.44 -12.42
N VAL A 317 -1.61 -31.59 -11.51
CA VAL A 317 -1.72 -31.91 -10.06
C VAL A 317 -3.04 -32.61 -9.73
N TYR A 318 -4.12 -32.33 -10.47
CA TYR A 318 -5.44 -32.96 -10.28
C TYR A 318 -5.80 -34.00 -11.34
N GLY A 319 -4.93 -34.21 -12.34
CA GLY A 319 -5.02 -35.27 -13.32
C GLY A 319 -4.13 -36.46 -12.96
N ASN A 320 -4.58 -37.27 -12.00
CA ASN A 320 -4.23 -38.69 -11.88
C ASN A 320 -5.26 -39.42 -11.01
#